data_AF-A0A7Y3CDS6-F1
#
_entry.id   AF-A0A7Y3CDS6-F1
#
_cell.length_a   1.000
_cell.length_b   1.000
_cell.length_c   1.000
_cell.angle_alpha   90.00
_cell.angle_beta   90.00
_cell.angle_gamma   90.00
#
_symmetry.space_group_name_H-M   'P 1'
#
loop_
_entity.id
_entity.type
_entity.pdbx_description
1 polymer ?
#
loop_
_entity_poly.entity_id
_entity_poly.type
_entity_poly.pdbx_seq_one_letter_code
_entity_poly.pdbx_strand_id
1 'polypeptide(L)'
;LWDKVLTKKAKIFQLIQGPLVAVVVGILFFVITKGNEIWAISSEQLVKVPIPEDASSFMAQFSFPNFAVITRPEIWVTAFTIALVASLETLLCVEATDKLDPEKHVTPTNRELLAQGTGNMISGLIGGLPITQVIVRSSANIQSGAKTKLSAIIHGFFLLISVILIPRLLNMIPLSVLAAILFIVGYKLAKPALFKEMYQLGWKQFIPFTVTVLGIIFTDLLVGIGMGLGVGIVVILIKSYQNSHFLHIQDKSNGVHKIKMTLAEEVTFFNKGAILKELEGIPKDTYLELDVRNTRYLDNDIVEILEDFSFKAKERNIEIKLISEKAIVENPESFIKFFNLRPKSA
;
A
#
# COMPACT_ATOMS: atom_id res chain seq x y z
N LEU A 1 17.90 22.51 7.80
CA LEU A 1 18.08 23.97 7.84
C LEU A 1 17.23 24.68 6.79
N TRP A 2 17.37 24.32 5.50
CA TRP A 2 16.67 24.95 4.37
C TRP A 2 15.15 25.02 4.59
N ASP A 3 14.46 23.88 4.60
CA ASP A 3 12.99 23.82 4.72
C ASP A 3 12.45 24.35 6.06
N LYS A 4 13.19 24.10 7.16
CA LYS A 4 12.72 24.44 8.52
C LYS A 4 12.89 25.92 8.87
N VAL A 5 13.93 26.57 8.34
CA VAL A 5 14.36 27.90 8.77
C VAL A 5 14.41 28.89 7.61
N LEU A 6 15.10 28.57 6.52
CA LEU A 6 15.35 29.53 5.42
C LEU A 6 14.11 29.80 4.58
N THR A 7 13.35 28.74 4.25
CA THR A 7 12.09 28.84 3.48
C THR A 7 11.02 29.69 4.18
N LYS A 8 11.10 29.84 5.51
CA LYS A 8 10.21 30.71 6.31
C LYS A 8 10.67 32.16 6.37
N LYS A 9 11.95 32.46 6.08
CA LYS A 9 12.53 33.80 6.22
C LYS A 9 12.35 34.68 4.98
N ALA A 10 12.38 34.11 3.78
CA ALA A 10 12.19 34.88 2.55
C ALA A 10 11.63 34.02 1.41
N LYS A 11 10.82 34.65 0.54
CA LYS A 11 10.22 34.01 -0.65
C LYS A 11 11.25 33.46 -1.64
N ILE A 12 12.47 34.02 -1.67
CA ILE A 12 13.55 33.52 -2.54
C ILE A 12 13.96 32.08 -2.20
N PHE A 13 13.89 31.68 -0.93
CA PHE A 13 14.19 30.31 -0.48
C PHE A 13 13.02 29.34 -0.67
N GLN A 14 11.86 29.84 -1.11
CA GLN A 14 10.75 29.01 -1.62
C GLN A 14 10.93 28.72 -3.10
N LEU A 15 11.47 29.68 -3.87
CA LEU A 15 11.76 29.52 -5.29
C LEU A 15 12.99 28.63 -5.54
N ILE A 16 14.06 28.83 -4.75
CA ILE A 16 15.29 28.05 -4.88
C ILE A 16 15.24 26.84 -3.93
N GLN A 17 15.17 25.64 -4.52
CA GLN A 17 15.13 24.39 -3.76
C GLN A 17 16.50 24.01 -3.20
N GLY A 18 16.52 23.45 -1.98
CA GLY A 18 17.75 23.00 -1.32
C GLY A 18 18.63 22.04 -2.15
N PRO A 19 18.07 21.03 -2.84
CA PRO A 19 18.85 20.15 -3.71
C PRO A 19 19.61 20.90 -4.83
N LEU A 20 19.00 21.93 -5.44
CA LEU A 20 19.65 22.73 -6.47
C LEU A 20 20.88 23.45 -5.90
N VAL A 21 20.76 24.02 -4.71
CA VAL A 21 21.88 24.71 -4.04
C VAL A 21 22.99 23.74 -3.69
N ALA A 22 22.65 22.54 -3.21
CA ALA A 22 23.64 21.50 -2.94
C ALA A 22 24.43 21.12 -4.21
N VAL A 23 23.75 20.99 -5.35
CA VAL A 23 24.38 20.73 -6.65
C VAL A 23 25.30 21.88 -7.06
N VAL A 24 24.83 23.13 -6.98
CA VAL A 24 25.66 24.31 -7.33
C VAL A 24 26.90 24.39 -6.45
N VAL A 25 26.74 24.21 -5.13
CA VAL A 25 27.87 24.21 -4.18
C VAL A 25 28.84 23.06 -4.48
N GLY A 26 28.33 21.88 -4.84
CA GLY A 26 29.14 20.74 -5.25
C GLY A 26 29.97 20.99 -6.51
N ILE A 27 29.35 21.59 -7.54
CA ILE A 27 30.05 21.99 -8.76
C ILE A 27 31.12 23.03 -8.44
N LEU A 28 30.80 24.07 -7.66
CA LEU A 28 31.76 25.09 -7.26
C LEU A 28 32.94 24.49 -6.48
N PHE A 29 32.67 23.59 -5.54
CA PHE A 29 33.70 22.89 -4.79
C PHE A 29 34.62 22.11 -5.74
N PHE A 30 34.05 21.31 -6.64
CA PHE A 30 34.83 20.56 -7.64
C PHE A 30 35.72 21.47 -8.50
N VAL A 31 35.18 22.59 -8.99
CA VAL A 31 35.94 23.55 -9.82
C VAL A 31 37.11 24.16 -9.05
N ILE A 32 36.87 24.54 -7.80
CA ILE A 32 37.88 25.18 -6.95
C ILE A 32 38.98 24.18 -6.54
N THR A 33 38.62 22.92 -6.27
CA THR A 33 39.57 21.90 -5.77
C THR A 33 40.25 21.07 -6.85
N LYS A 34 39.91 21.25 -8.14
CA LYS A 34 40.43 20.46 -9.26
C LYS A 34 41.97 20.37 -9.33
N GLY A 35 42.68 21.37 -8.83
CA GLY A 35 44.15 21.43 -8.82
C GLY A 35 44.82 21.03 -7.50
N ASN A 36 44.06 20.55 -6.51
CA ASN A 36 44.57 20.23 -5.17
C ASN A 36 44.72 18.71 -4.99
N GLU A 37 45.92 18.23 -4.64
CA GLU A 37 46.20 16.79 -4.51
C GLU A 37 45.40 16.09 -3.40
N ILE A 38 44.95 16.83 -2.38
CA ILE A 38 44.26 16.26 -1.20
C ILE A 38 42.74 16.35 -1.33
N TRP A 39 42.23 17.43 -1.95
CA TRP A 39 40.79 17.75 -1.97
C TRP A 39 40.15 17.61 -3.37
N ALA A 40 40.93 17.22 -4.38
CA ALA A 40 40.39 16.97 -5.71
C ALA A 40 39.44 15.76 -5.68
N ILE A 41 38.31 15.92 -6.36
CA ILE A 41 37.35 14.84 -6.61
C ILE A 41 37.75 14.16 -7.91
N SER A 42 37.90 12.84 -7.89
CA SER A 42 38.27 12.09 -9.09
C SER A 42 37.15 12.08 -10.11
N SER A 43 37.48 11.97 -11.39
CA SER A 43 36.49 11.90 -12.48
C SER A 43 35.54 10.70 -12.38
N GLU A 44 35.91 9.67 -11.61
CA GLU A 44 35.06 8.51 -11.32
C GLU A 44 33.94 8.83 -10.33
N GLN A 45 34.15 9.82 -9.47
CA GLN A 45 33.20 10.29 -8.47
C GLN A 45 32.27 11.39 -9.00
N LEU A 46 32.29 11.64 -10.32
CA LEU A 46 31.40 12.59 -11.00
C LEU A 46 30.31 11.85 -11.75
N VAL A 47 29.20 12.56 -11.97
CA VAL A 47 28.13 12.11 -12.87
C VAL A 47 28.68 11.92 -14.28
N LYS A 48 28.19 10.87 -14.98
CA LYS A 48 28.57 10.56 -16.36
C LYS A 48 27.33 10.52 -17.24
N VAL A 49 27.06 11.62 -17.92
CA VAL A 49 26.05 11.75 -18.97
C VAL A 49 26.75 11.78 -20.34
N PRO A 50 26.27 11.02 -21.34
CA PRO A 50 26.75 11.11 -22.71
C PRO A 50 26.65 12.56 -23.23
N ILE A 51 27.70 13.03 -23.90
CA ILE A 51 27.72 14.36 -24.53
C ILE A 51 27.57 14.15 -26.03
N PRO A 52 26.39 14.39 -26.63
CA PRO A 52 26.21 14.28 -28.07
C PRO A 52 26.97 15.42 -28.77
N GLU A 53 27.83 15.07 -29.72
CA GLU A 53 28.58 16.05 -30.53
C GLU A 53 27.77 16.51 -31.76
N ASP A 54 26.85 15.66 -32.22
CA ASP A 54 26.03 15.86 -33.40
C ASP A 54 24.70 15.08 -33.31
N ALA A 55 23.81 15.28 -34.29
CA ALA A 55 22.48 14.66 -34.30
C ALA A 55 22.52 13.13 -34.39
N SER A 56 23.52 12.54 -35.06
CA SER A 56 23.67 11.08 -35.15
C SER A 56 24.12 10.49 -33.82
N SER A 57 25.05 11.14 -33.13
CA SER A 57 25.49 10.76 -31.77
C SER A 57 24.35 10.84 -30.75
N PHE A 58 23.45 11.82 -30.90
CA PHE A 58 22.21 11.90 -30.11
C PHE A 58 21.25 10.74 -30.41
N MET A 59 21.00 10.45 -31.69
CA MET A 59 20.11 9.34 -32.08
C MET A 59 20.67 7.97 -31.67
N ALA A 60 21.99 7.82 -31.61
CA ALA A 60 22.65 6.60 -31.15
C ALA A 60 22.47 6.33 -29.64
N GLN A 61 21.98 7.30 -28.85
CA GLN A 61 21.66 7.08 -27.44
C GLN A 61 20.37 6.26 -27.24
N PHE A 62 19.49 6.19 -28.24
CA PHE A 62 18.27 5.40 -28.16
C PHE A 62 18.59 3.92 -28.37
N SER A 63 18.06 3.07 -27.48
CA SER A 63 18.19 1.62 -27.57
C SER A 63 16.83 1.00 -27.86
N PHE A 64 16.75 0.09 -28.82
CA PHE A 64 15.49 -0.57 -29.17
C PHE A 64 15.39 -1.95 -28.48
N PRO A 65 14.18 -2.41 -28.13
CA PRO A 65 14.00 -3.67 -27.43
C PRO A 65 14.45 -4.86 -28.29
N ASN A 66 15.25 -5.74 -27.69
CA ASN A 66 15.59 -7.02 -28.29
C ASN A 66 14.52 -8.06 -27.94
N PHE A 67 13.58 -8.31 -28.86
CA PHE A 67 12.51 -9.29 -28.64
C PHE A 67 12.99 -10.75 -28.59
N ALA A 68 14.24 -11.06 -28.96
CA ALA A 68 14.75 -12.43 -28.89
C ALA A 68 14.83 -12.95 -27.44
N VAL A 69 14.94 -12.06 -26.45
CA VAL A 69 14.99 -12.43 -25.03
C VAL A 69 13.61 -12.47 -24.35
N ILE A 70 12.51 -12.20 -25.06
CA ILE A 70 11.17 -12.11 -24.45
C ILE A 70 10.70 -13.43 -23.83
N THR A 71 11.19 -14.57 -24.32
CA THR A 71 10.83 -15.90 -23.81
C THR A 71 11.54 -16.26 -22.51
N ARG A 72 12.52 -15.45 -22.08
CA ARG A 72 13.27 -15.69 -20.85
C ARG A 72 12.40 -15.45 -19.62
N PRO A 73 12.26 -16.43 -18.71
CA PRO A 73 11.44 -16.29 -17.50
C PRO A 73 11.86 -15.09 -16.63
N GLU A 74 13.15 -14.77 -16.58
CA GLU A 74 13.66 -13.67 -15.75
C GLU A 74 13.13 -12.30 -16.20
N ILE A 75 12.86 -12.14 -17.50
CA ILE A 75 12.25 -10.93 -18.06
C ILE A 75 10.82 -10.76 -17.57
N TRP A 76 10.02 -11.84 -17.57
CA TRP A 76 8.64 -11.80 -17.10
C TRP A 76 8.53 -11.56 -15.59
N VAL A 77 9.39 -12.19 -14.80
CA VAL A 77 9.44 -11.95 -13.34
C VAL A 77 9.76 -10.48 -13.05
N THR A 78 10.78 -9.93 -13.73
CA THR A 78 11.18 -8.53 -13.57
C THR A 78 10.08 -7.57 -14.06
N ALA A 79 9.49 -7.83 -15.23
CA ALA A 79 8.43 -7.03 -15.80
C ALA A 79 7.18 -7.01 -14.91
N PHE A 80 6.76 -8.17 -14.39
CA PHE A 80 5.65 -8.26 -13.45
C PHE A 80 5.93 -7.52 -12.14
N THR A 81 7.15 -7.67 -11.60
CA THR A 81 7.57 -6.95 -10.39
C THR A 81 7.50 -5.44 -10.58
N ILE A 82 8.07 -4.93 -11.67
CA ILE A 82 8.05 -3.51 -12.01
C ILE A 82 6.61 -3.05 -12.24
N ALA A 83 5.79 -3.79 -12.97
CA ALA A 83 4.40 -3.43 -13.22
C ALA A 83 3.59 -3.31 -11.92
N LEU A 84 3.74 -4.28 -11.00
CA LEU A 84 3.06 -4.25 -9.71
C LEU A 84 3.50 -3.06 -8.87
N VAL A 85 4.81 -2.87 -8.71
CA VAL A 85 5.40 -1.80 -7.89
C VAL A 85 5.06 -0.43 -8.46
N ALA A 86 5.23 -0.24 -9.77
CA ALA A 86 4.94 1.01 -10.45
C ALA A 86 3.46 1.38 -10.36
N SER A 87 2.57 0.39 -10.46
CA SER A 87 1.12 0.59 -10.32
C SER A 87 0.74 0.98 -8.90
N LEU A 88 1.27 0.28 -7.89
CA LEU A 88 1.04 0.61 -6.48
C LEU A 88 1.55 2.01 -6.13
N GLU A 89 2.79 2.32 -6.52
CA GLU A 89 3.38 3.65 -6.29
C GLU A 89 2.55 4.75 -6.96
N THR A 90 2.12 4.52 -8.20
CA THR A 90 1.30 5.48 -8.95
C THR A 90 -0.04 5.70 -8.27
N LEU A 91 -0.75 4.66 -7.85
CA LEU A 91 -2.04 4.81 -7.16
C LEU A 91 -1.91 5.51 -5.80
N LEU A 92 -0.88 5.19 -5.02
CA LEU A 92 -0.58 5.89 -3.77
C LEU A 92 -0.26 7.36 -4.02
N CYS A 93 0.48 7.65 -5.10
CA CYS A 93 0.75 9.02 -5.52
C CYS A 93 -0.49 9.75 -6.02
N VAL A 94 -1.42 9.09 -6.72
CA VAL A 94 -2.72 9.65 -7.11
C VAL A 94 -3.47 10.08 -5.87
N GLU A 95 -3.68 9.17 -4.91
CA GLU A 95 -4.44 9.46 -3.70
C GLU A 95 -3.83 10.64 -2.92
N ALA A 96 -2.49 10.66 -2.80
CA ALA A 96 -1.80 11.74 -2.12
C ALA A 96 -1.86 13.06 -2.90
N THR A 97 -1.84 13.02 -4.23
CA THR A 97 -1.92 14.21 -5.09
C THR A 97 -3.33 14.79 -5.09
N ASP A 98 -4.37 13.96 -5.21
CA ASP A 98 -5.78 14.36 -5.14
C ASP A 98 -6.12 15.00 -3.77
N LYS A 99 -5.51 14.49 -2.67
CA LYS A 99 -5.65 15.12 -1.34
C LYS A 99 -5.05 16.53 -1.30
N LEU A 100 -3.95 16.77 -2.03
CA LEU A 100 -3.27 18.07 -2.12
C LEU A 100 -3.93 19.03 -3.11
N ASP A 101 -4.75 18.54 -4.04
CA ASP A 101 -5.47 19.37 -5.00
C ASP A 101 -6.41 20.36 -4.28
N PRO A 102 -6.21 21.69 -4.43
CA PRO A 102 -7.11 22.70 -3.89
C PRO A 102 -8.54 22.60 -4.43
N GLU A 103 -8.69 22.13 -5.68
CA GLU A 103 -9.99 22.02 -6.37
C GLU A 103 -10.67 20.65 -6.11
N LYS A 104 -10.01 19.76 -5.34
CA LYS A 104 -10.53 18.46 -4.89
C LYS A 104 -11.06 17.59 -6.02
N HIS A 105 -10.39 17.60 -7.17
CA HIS A 105 -10.72 16.66 -8.24
C HIS A 105 -10.41 15.23 -7.81
N VAL A 106 -11.17 14.28 -8.37
CA VAL A 106 -10.96 12.85 -8.17
C VAL A 106 -10.43 12.26 -9.47
N THR A 107 -9.25 11.65 -9.39
CA THR A 107 -8.60 11.04 -10.54
C THR A 107 -9.13 9.61 -10.75
N PRO A 108 -9.61 9.25 -11.97
CA PRO A 108 -9.98 7.87 -12.27
C PRO A 108 -8.75 6.96 -12.31
N THR A 109 -8.57 6.13 -11.28
CA THR A 109 -7.39 5.26 -11.08
C THR A 109 -7.12 4.32 -12.26
N ASN A 110 -8.16 3.69 -12.81
CA ASN A 110 -8.03 2.80 -13.99
C ASN A 110 -7.45 3.55 -15.21
N ARG A 111 -7.84 4.80 -15.40
CA ARG A 111 -7.34 5.63 -16.49
C ARG A 111 -5.88 6.02 -16.27
N GLU A 112 -5.49 6.26 -15.03
CA GLU A 112 -4.09 6.55 -14.69
C GLU A 112 -3.20 5.32 -14.93
N LEU A 113 -3.64 4.12 -14.52
CA LEU A 113 -2.91 2.89 -14.78
C LEU A 113 -2.73 2.61 -16.29
N LEU A 114 -3.77 2.87 -17.10
CA LEU A 114 -3.66 2.79 -18.56
C LEU A 114 -2.65 3.79 -19.12
N ALA A 115 -2.66 5.03 -18.61
CA ALA A 115 -1.70 6.06 -19.01
C ALA A 115 -0.26 5.70 -18.63
N GLN A 116 -0.05 5.22 -17.40
CA GLN A 116 1.24 4.74 -16.91
C GLN A 116 1.75 3.56 -17.75
N GLY A 117 0.88 2.57 -18.02
CA GLY A 117 1.23 1.42 -18.85
C GLY A 117 1.62 1.83 -20.27
N THR A 118 0.83 2.72 -20.88
CA THR A 118 1.13 3.26 -22.22
C THR A 118 2.44 4.05 -22.23
N GLY A 119 2.67 4.89 -21.22
CA GLY A 119 3.91 5.64 -21.08
C GLY A 119 5.14 4.74 -20.90
N ASN A 120 5.01 3.66 -20.13
CA ASN A 120 6.07 2.67 -19.96
C ASN A 120 6.34 1.85 -21.23
N MET A 121 5.31 1.50 -22.00
CA MET A 121 5.49 0.86 -23.31
C MET A 121 6.30 1.75 -24.25
N ILE A 122 5.92 3.04 -24.36
CA ILE A 122 6.65 4.01 -25.20
C ILE A 122 8.08 4.22 -24.68
N SER A 123 8.26 4.37 -23.36
CA SER A 123 9.58 4.51 -22.74
C SER A 123 10.48 3.32 -23.07
N GLY A 124 9.98 2.09 -22.88
CA GLY A 124 10.75 0.87 -23.16
C GLY A 124 11.08 0.68 -24.66
N LEU A 125 10.20 1.11 -25.57
CA LEU A 125 10.45 1.03 -27.02
C LEU A 125 11.64 1.90 -27.47
N ILE A 126 11.93 2.98 -26.74
CA ILE A 126 13.04 3.90 -27.02
C ILE A 126 14.24 3.68 -26.09
N GLY A 127 14.22 2.62 -25.27
CA GLY A 127 15.32 2.26 -24.36
C GLY A 127 15.31 3.04 -23.05
N GLY A 128 14.21 3.70 -22.74
CA GLY A 128 13.97 4.39 -21.48
C GLY A 128 13.75 3.42 -20.32
N LEU A 129 14.02 3.92 -19.12
CA LEU A 129 13.73 3.21 -17.87
C LEU A 129 12.23 3.26 -17.55
N PRO A 130 11.73 2.34 -16.71
CA PRO A 130 10.37 2.42 -16.22
C PRO A 130 10.07 3.75 -15.52
N ILE A 131 8.89 4.30 -15.77
CA ILE A 131 8.42 5.58 -15.24
C ILE A 131 7.21 5.38 -14.32
N THR A 132 7.17 6.17 -13.26
CA THR A 132 6.07 6.20 -12.27
C THR A 132 5.66 7.63 -11.96
N GLN A 133 4.47 7.80 -11.38
CA GLN A 133 4.09 9.08 -10.79
C GLN A 133 4.91 9.32 -9.50
N VAL A 134 5.30 10.58 -9.25
CA VAL A 134 6.11 10.94 -8.09
C VAL A 134 5.47 12.09 -7.34
N ILE A 135 5.06 11.83 -6.09
CA ILE A 135 4.39 12.81 -5.20
C ILE A 135 5.17 14.10 -5.03
N VAL A 136 6.51 14.04 -4.92
CA VAL A 136 7.34 15.23 -4.68
C VAL A 136 7.26 16.21 -5.86
N ARG A 137 7.28 15.70 -7.10
CA ARG A 137 7.18 16.55 -8.29
C ARG A 137 5.76 17.07 -8.47
N SER A 138 4.76 16.22 -8.27
CA SER A 138 3.35 16.62 -8.38
C SER A 138 2.96 17.67 -7.34
N SER A 139 3.39 17.51 -6.08
CA SER A 139 3.12 18.47 -5.02
C SER A 139 3.80 19.82 -5.28
N ALA A 140 5.04 19.84 -5.77
CA ALA A 140 5.72 21.08 -6.17
C ALA A 140 5.00 21.78 -7.34
N ASN A 141 4.51 21.00 -8.31
CA ASN A 141 3.75 21.52 -9.45
C ASN A 141 2.42 22.15 -9.01
N ILE A 142 1.68 21.48 -8.11
CA ILE A 142 0.42 22.00 -7.52
C ILE A 142 0.69 23.27 -6.70
N GLN A 143 1.73 23.26 -5.85
CA GLN A 143 2.12 24.45 -5.06
C GLN A 143 2.54 25.63 -5.92
N SER A 144 3.04 25.37 -7.14
CA SER A 144 3.35 26.39 -8.14
C SER A 144 2.11 26.88 -8.91
N GLY A 145 0.91 26.41 -8.55
CA GLY A 145 -0.36 26.82 -9.15
C GLY A 145 -0.67 26.14 -10.49
N ALA A 146 0.04 25.06 -10.85
CA ALA A 146 -0.25 24.34 -12.10
C ALA A 146 -1.60 23.63 -12.03
N LYS A 147 -2.45 23.87 -13.04
CA LYS A 147 -3.81 23.31 -13.12
C LYS A 147 -4.02 22.32 -14.26
N THR A 148 -3.09 22.26 -15.21
CA THR A 148 -3.26 21.47 -16.44
C THR A 148 -2.08 20.55 -16.68
N LYS A 149 -2.34 19.47 -17.44
CA LYS A 149 -1.32 18.48 -17.85
C LYS A 149 -0.20 19.11 -18.69
N LEU A 150 -0.45 20.28 -19.29
CA LEU A 150 0.54 21.02 -20.07
C LEU A 150 1.79 21.37 -19.25
N SER A 151 1.65 21.61 -17.95
CA SER A 151 2.81 21.86 -17.08
C SER A 151 3.81 20.69 -17.09
N ALA A 152 3.30 19.45 -17.01
CA ALA A 152 4.14 18.25 -17.06
C ALA A 152 4.80 18.06 -18.44
N ILE A 153 4.07 18.35 -19.52
CA ILE A 153 4.60 18.29 -20.90
C ILE A 153 5.73 19.30 -21.09
N ILE A 154 5.51 20.56 -20.70
CA ILE A 154 6.52 21.63 -20.77
C ILE A 154 7.73 21.28 -19.90
N HIS A 155 7.52 20.74 -18.70
CA HIS A 155 8.60 20.27 -17.85
C HIS A 155 9.43 19.18 -18.52
N GLY A 156 8.80 18.22 -19.20
CA GLY A 156 9.47 17.20 -20.01
C GLY A 156 10.35 17.80 -21.10
N PHE A 157 9.86 18.81 -21.84
CA PHE A 157 10.66 19.53 -22.82
C PHE A 157 11.85 20.26 -22.20
N PHE A 158 11.67 20.91 -21.05
CA PHE A 158 12.79 21.55 -20.35
C PHE A 158 13.85 20.54 -19.90
N LEU A 159 13.46 19.35 -19.46
CA LEU A 159 14.40 18.28 -19.13
C LEU A 159 15.16 17.84 -20.38
N LEU A 160 14.47 17.61 -21.50
CA LEU A 160 15.10 17.24 -22.77
C LEU A 160 16.10 18.29 -23.24
N ILE A 161 15.71 19.56 -23.26
CA ILE A 161 16.57 20.69 -23.63
C ILE A 161 17.79 20.76 -22.69
N SER A 162 17.59 20.56 -21.40
CA SER A 162 18.69 20.61 -20.42
C SER A 162 19.71 19.49 -20.68
N VAL A 163 19.26 18.26 -20.92
CA VAL A 163 20.16 17.13 -21.21
C VAL A 163 20.99 17.38 -22.49
N ILE A 164 20.43 18.07 -23.47
CA ILE A 164 21.13 18.42 -24.71
C ILE A 164 22.11 19.58 -24.51
N LEU A 165 21.71 20.65 -23.81
CA LEU A 165 22.49 21.90 -23.76
C LEU A 165 23.56 21.94 -22.66
N ILE A 166 23.32 21.27 -21.53
CA ILE A 166 24.21 21.38 -20.35
C ILE A 166 24.87 20.07 -19.88
N PRO A 167 25.13 19.04 -20.73
CA PRO A 167 25.69 17.77 -20.24
C PRO A 167 27.12 17.96 -19.68
N ARG A 168 27.89 18.92 -20.19
CA ARG A 168 29.20 19.29 -19.63
C ARG A 168 29.10 19.78 -18.19
N LEU A 169 28.07 20.56 -17.87
CA LEU A 169 27.81 21.03 -16.51
C LEU A 169 27.32 19.89 -15.60
N LEU A 170 26.45 19.03 -16.12
CA LEU A 170 25.97 17.85 -15.40
C LEU A 170 27.13 16.91 -15.01
N ASN A 171 28.12 16.75 -15.88
CA ASN A 171 29.32 15.93 -15.62
C ASN A 171 30.30 16.55 -14.61
N MET A 172 30.00 17.73 -14.07
CA MET A 172 30.75 18.34 -12.97
C MET A 172 30.12 18.09 -11.61
N ILE A 173 28.95 17.43 -11.56
CA ILE A 173 28.22 17.15 -10.33
C ILE A 173 28.90 15.98 -9.60
N PRO A 174 29.37 16.16 -8.36
CA PRO A 174 29.89 15.06 -7.57
C PRO A 174 28.78 14.09 -7.15
N LEU A 175 29.05 12.79 -7.26
CA LEU A 175 28.15 11.72 -6.83
C LEU A 175 27.83 11.81 -5.32
N SER A 176 28.76 12.34 -4.51
CA SER A 176 28.54 12.56 -3.07
C SER A 176 27.38 13.53 -2.79
N VAL A 177 27.16 14.53 -3.66
CA VAL A 177 26.03 15.46 -3.54
C VAL A 177 24.72 14.74 -3.85
N LEU A 178 24.69 13.95 -4.91
CA LEU A 178 23.50 13.14 -5.25
C LEU A 178 23.20 12.13 -4.14
N ALA A 179 24.22 11.47 -3.59
CA ALA A 179 24.08 10.56 -2.46
C ALA A 179 23.50 11.27 -1.22
N ALA A 180 23.99 12.47 -0.89
CA ALA A 180 23.45 13.25 0.23
C ALA A 180 21.98 13.65 0.01
N ILE A 181 21.62 14.05 -1.22
CA ILE A 181 20.23 14.35 -1.58
C ILE A 181 19.36 13.09 -1.41
N LEU A 182 19.79 11.95 -1.95
CA LEU A 182 19.07 10.69 -1.84
C LEU A 182 18.91 10.24 -0.38
N PHE A 183 19.95 10.39 0.44
CA PHE A 183 19.90 10.06 1.86
C PHE A 183 18.86 10.90 2.61
N ILE A 184 18.82 12.22 2.35
CA ILE A 184 17.84 13.12 2.97
C ILE A 184 16.42 12.79 2.50
N VAL A 185 16.22 12.48 1.22
CA VAL A 185 14.92 12.07 0.68
C VAL A 185 14.48 10.75 1.33
N GLY A 186 15.36 9.76 1.39
CA GLY A 186 15.11 8.49 2.07
C GLY A 186 14.73 8.68 3.54
N TYR A 187 15.46 9.53 4.28
CA TYR A 187 15.15 9.85 5.68
C TYR A 187 13.79 10.54 5.85
N LYS A 188 13.40 11.42 4.91
CA LYS A 188 12.08 12.07 4.94
C LYS A 188 10.94 11.08 4.70
N LEU A 189 11.14 10.12 3.81
CA LEU A 189 10.15 9.07 3.49
C LEU A 189 10.05 8.04 4.62
N ALA A 190 11.18 7.61 5.18
CA ALA A 190 11.26 6.61 6.25
C ALA A 190 11.56 7.24 7.62
N LYS A 191 10.85 8.31 7.98
CA LYS A 191 11.10 9.04 9.24
C LYS A 191 10.84 8.13 10.45
N PRO A 192 11.68 8.15 11.51
CA PRO A 192 11.50 7.31 12.71
C PRO A 192 10.13 7.44 13.39
N ALA A 193 9.48 8.61 13.24
CA ALA A 193 8.14 8.83 13.75
C ALA A 193 7.10 7.85 13.16
N LEU A 194 7.24 7.43 11.88
CA LEU A 194 6.33 6.46 11.25
C LEU A 194 6.47 5.07 11.88
N PHE A 195 7.70 4.66 12.21
CA PHE A 195 7.94 3.38 12.90
C PHE A 195 7.32 3.38 14.28
N LYS A 196 7.42 4.50 15.00
CA LYS A 196 6.78 4.68 16.31
C LYS A 196 5.26 4.64 16.20
N GLU A 197 4.68 5.30 15.20
CA GLU A 197 3.24 5.30 14.93
C GLU A 197 2.74 3.87 14.63
N MET A 198 3.43 3.14 13.75
CA MET A 198 3.09 1.74 13.46
C MET A 198 3.18 0.83 14.70
N TYR A 199 4.19 1.05 15.56
CA TYR A 199 4.30 0.33 16.82
C TYR A 199 3.13 0.64 17.78
N GLN A 200 2.70 1.90 17.85
CA GLN A 200 1.57 2.34 18.67
C GLN A 200 0.22 1.78 18.20
N LEU A 201 0.07 1.43 16.92
CA LEU A 201 -1.11 0.74 16.38
C LEU A 201 -1.20 -0.73 16.82
N GLY A 202 -0.17 -1.23 17.50
CA GLY A 202 -0.14 -2.55 18.13
C GLY A 202 0.44 -3.64 17.24
N TRP A 203 0.69 -4.81 17.84
CA TRP A 203 1.39 -5.93 17.21
C TRP A 203 0.76 -6.38 15.88
N LYS A 204 -0.56 -6.25 15.76
CA LYS A 204 -1.32 -6.70 14.58
C LYS A 204 -0.95 -5.93 13.31
N GLN A 205 -0.54 -4.67 13.44
CA GLN A 205 -0.07 -3.86 12.31
C GLN A 205 1.46 -3.80 12.25
N PHE A 206 2.10 -3.76 13.42
CA PHE A 206 3.55 -3.66 13.52
C PHE A 206 4.30 -4.89 13.00
N ILE A 207 3.78 -6.11 13.22
CA ILE A 207 4.46 -7.33 12.77
C ILE A 207 4.47 -7.43 11.23
N PRO A 208 3.32 -7.37 10.50
CA PRO A 208 3.34 -7.37 9.05
C PRO A 208 4.24 -6.27 8.48
N PHE A 209 4.16 -5.05 9.03
CA PHE A 209 5.00 -3.92 8.64
C PHE A 209 6.51 -4.23 8.79
N THR A 210 6.93 -4.74 9.94
CA THR A 210 8.34 -5.03 10.22
C THR A 210 8.84 -6.16 9.32
N VAL A 211 8.02 -7.19 9.09
CA VAL A 211 8.35 -8.29 8.17
C VAL A 211 8.53 -7.77 6.74
N THR A 212 7.64 -6.87 6.29
CA THR A 212 7.80 -6.22 4.97
C THR A 212 9.13 -5.47 4.88
N VAL A 213 9.43 -4.62 5.88
CA VAL A 213 10.65 -3.80 5.88
C VAL A 213 11.91 -4.66 5.87
N LEU A 214 11.99 -5.64 6.77
CA LEU A 214 13.15 -6.54 6.84
C LEU A 214 13.25 -7.39 5.56
N GLY A 215 12.11 -7.84 5.02
CA GLY A 215 12.06 -8.54 3.76
C GLY A 215 12.68 -7.73 2.62
N ILE A 216 12.24 -6.48 2.43
CA ILE A 216 12.78 -5.61 1.37
C ILE A 216 14.30 -5.39 1.55
N ILE A 217 14.78 -5.22 2.79
CA ILE A 217 16.20 -4.95 3.08
C ILE A 217 17.08 -6.18 2.79
N PHE A 218 16.62 -7.38 3.13
CA PHE A 218 17.42 -8.61 3.04
C PHE A 218 17.21 -9.40 1.75
N THR A 219 16.12 -9.17 1.02
CA THR A 219 15.84 -9.84 -0.24
C THR A 219 15.60 -8.80 -1.35
N ASP A 220 14.35 -8.54 -1.67
CA ASP A 220 13.91 -7.61 -2.70
C ASP A 220 12.49 -7.13 -2.42
N LEU A 221 12.04 -6.19 -3.24
CA LEU A 221 10.74 -5.56 -3.07
C LEU A 221 9.56 -6.53 -3.20
N LEU A 222 9.60 -7.46 -4.16
CA LEU A 222 8.51 -8.39 -4.41
C LEU A 222 8.39 -9.38 -3.25
N VAL A 223 9.51 -9.99 -2.86
CA VAL A 223 9.55 -10.96 -1.76
C VAL A 223 9.17 -10.29 -0.43
N GLY A 224 9.68 -9.08 -0.18
CA GLY A 224 9.33 -8.32 1.03
C GLY A 224 7.83 -8.01 1.14
N ILE A 225 7.20 -7.51 0.08
CA ILE A 225 5.75 -7.27 0.04
C ILE A 225 4.98 -8.57 0.21
N GLY A 226 5.39 -9.64 -0.47
CA GLY A 226 4.75 -10.95 -0.37
C GLY A 226 4.76 -11.53 1.04
N MET A 227 5.90 -11.46 1.74
CA MET A 227 6.01 -11.90 3.13
C MET A 227 5.13 -11.07 4.06
N GLY A 228 5.17 -9.73 3.91
CA GLY A 228 4.32 -8.82 4.69
C GLY A 228 2.83 -9.09 4.51
N LEU A 229 2.39 -9.28 3.27
CA LEU A 229 1.01 -9.63 2.94
C LEU A 229 0.62 -10.98 3.54
N GLY A 230 1.48 -11.99 3.41
CA GLY A 230 1.24 -13.32 3.99
C GLY A 230 1.02 -13.25 5.51
N VAL A 231 1.89 -12.54 6.22
CA VAL A 231 1.74 -12.33 7.67
C VAL A 231 0.49 -11.50 7.99
N GLY A 232 0.20 -10.47 7.19
CA GLY A 232 -1.01 -9.66 7.33
C GLY A 232 -2.29 -10.49 7.20
N ILE A 233 -2.37 -11.39 6.22
CA ILE A 233 -3.49 -12.32 6.03
C ILE A 233 -3.64 -13.21 7.27
N VAL A 234 -2.55 -13.81 7.75
CA VAL A 234 -2.59 -14.66 8.96
C VAL A 234 -3.11 -13.87 10.17
N VAL A 235 -2.66 -12.64 10.38
CA VAL A 235 -3.13 -11.79 11.48
C VAL A 235 -4.63 -11.47 11.36
N ILE A 236 -5.10 -11.17 10.15
CA ILE A 236 -6.53 -10.91 9.88
C ILE A 236 -7.35 -12.16 10.16
N LEU A 237 -6.90 -13.33 9.72
CA LEU A 237 -7.57 -14.61 9.96
C LEU A 237 -7.68 -14.93 11.46
N ILE A 238 -6.62 -14.74 12.23
CA ILE A 238 -6.63 -14.93 13.69
C ILE A 238 -7.64 -13.97 14.35
N LYS A 239 -7.70 -12.71 13.91
CA LYS A 239 -8.66 -11.74 14.45
C LYS A 239 -10.10 -12.11 14.08
N SER A 240 -10.34 -12.51 12.83
CA SER A 240 -11.65 -12.96 12.38
C SER A 240 -12.13 -14.13 13.24
N TYR A 241 -11.27 -15.11 13.48
CA TYR A 241 -11.55 -16.24 14.37
C TYR A 241 -11.97 -15.80 15.78
N GLN A 242 -11.30 -14.80 16.36
CA GLN A 242 -11.55 -14.36 17.75
C GLN A 242 -12.79 -13.47 17.95
N ASN A 243 -13.26 -12.76 16.93
CA ASN A 243 -14.31 -11.74 17.06
C ASN A 243 -15.70 -12.18 16.54
N SER A 244 -15.92 -13.49 16.39
CA SER A 244 -17.07 -14.00 15.63
C SER A 244 -18.41 -14.00 16.34
N HIS A 245 -18.39 -13.93 17.67
CA HIS A 245 -19.57 -14.04 18.52
C HIS A 245 -19.32 -13.27 19.81
N PHE A 246 -20.38 -12.66 20.35
CA PHE A 246 -20.38 -12.07 21.68
C PHE A 246 -21.36 -12.85 22.54
N LEU A 247 -20.84 -13.47 23.60
CA LEU A 247 -21.66 -14.07 24.65
C LEU A 247 -21.88 -13.04 25.75
N HIS A 248 -23.14 -12.81 26.09
CA HIS A 248 -23.54 -12.08 27.29
C HIS A 248 -24.35 -13.05 28.16
N ILE A 249 -23.71 -13.58 29.19
CA ILE A 249 -24.39 -14.37 30.23
C ILE A 249 -25.22 -13.38 31.04
N GLN A 250 -26.54 -13.38 30.85
CA GLN A 250 -27.39 -12.34 31.40
C GLN A 250 -27.84 -12.61 32.84
N ASP A 251 -27.97 -13.86 33.31
CA ASP A 251 -28.35 -14.06 34.70
C ASP A 251 -28.21 -15.51 35.22
N LYS A 252 -28.13 -15.63 36.56
CA LYS A 252 -28.12 -16.87 37.35
C LYS A 252 -29.27 -16.91 38.37
N SER A 253 -30.35 -16.17 38.16
CA SER A 253 -31.26 -15.84 39.26
C SER A 253 -32.40 -16.84 39.57
N ASN A 254 -32.70 -17.85 38.75
CA ASN A 254 -33.89 -18.72 38.98
C ASN A 254 -33.68 -20.24 38.75
N GLY A 255 -32.45 -20.75 38.80
CA GLY A 255 -32.18 -22.19 38.64
C GLY A 255 -32.19 -22.72 37.19
N VAL A 256 -32.57 -21.89 36.21
CA VAL A 256 -32.39 -22.14 34.77
C VAL A 256 -31.32 -21.20 34.25
N HIS A 257 -30.31 -21.73 33.56
CA HIS A 257 -29.25 -20.91 32.96
C HIS A 257 -29.84 -20.11 31.79
N LYS A 258 -29.77 -18.78 31.81
CA LYS A 258 -30.16 -17.94 30.65
C LYS A 258 -28.91 -17.38 29.99
N ILE A 259 -28.65 -17.81 28.76
CA ILE A 259 -27.48 -17.41 27.99
C ILE A 259 -27.95 -16.66 26.75
N LYS A 260 -27.41 -15.47 26.51
CA LYS A 260 -27.62 -14.75 25.25
C LYS A 260 -26.35 -14.81 24.41
N MET A 261 -26.46 -15.37 23.21
CA MET A 261 -25.42 -15.41 22.19
C MET A 261 -25.80 -14.47 21.06
N THR A 262 -24.97 -13.47 20.78
CA THR A 262 -25.17 -12.56 19.64
C THR A 262 -24.10 -12.84 18.59
N LEU A 263 -24.52 -13.15 17.37
CA LEU A 263 -23.59 -13.35 16.26
C LEU A 263 -23.10 -12.01 15.69
N ALA A 264 -21.87 -11.99 15.19
CA ALA A 264 -21.30 -10.81 14.54
C ALA A 264 -21.99 -10.50 13.19
N GLU A 265 -21.66 -9.34 12.60
CA GLU A 265 -22.21 -8.91 11.30
C GLU A 265 -21.79 -9.84 10.16
N GLU A 266 -20.56 -10.33 10.20
CA GLU A 266 -20.07 -11.38 9.30
C GLU A 266 -19.54 -12.57 10.07
N VAL A 267 -20.17 -13.73 9.84
CA VAL A 267 -19.79 -15.01 10.41
C VAL A 267 -19.45 -15.95 9.26
N THR A 268 -18.16 -16.21 9.09
CA THR A 268 -17.55 -16.97 8.01
C THR A 268 -17.16 -18.39 8.46
N PHE A 269 -16.75 -19.27 7.53
CA PHE A 269 -16.15 -20.57 7.85
C PHE A 269 -15.05 -20.50 8.93
N PHE A 270 -14.23 -19.44 8.93
CA PHE A 270 -13.17 -19.26 9.93
C PHE A 270 -13.69 -19.22 11.36
N ASN A 271 -14.98 -18.99 11.58
CA ASN A 271 -15.59 -18.87 12.89
C ASN A 271 -16.14 -20.20 13.45
N LYS A 272 -16.15 -21.26 12.62
CA LYS A 272 -16.70 -22.59 12.92
C LYS A 272 -16.22 -23.13 14.26
N GLY A 273 -14.90 -23.18 14.47
CA GLY A 273 -14.33 -23.74 15.69
C GLY A 273 -14.68 -22.94 16.96
N ALA A 274 -14.74 -21.62 16.87
CA ALA A 274 -15.07 -20.76 18.01
C ALA A 274 -16.54 -20.93 18.41
N ILE A 275 -17.46 -20.88 17.43
CA ILE A 275 -18.90 -21.07 17.65
C ILE A 275 -19.20 -22.48 18.15
N LEU A 276 -18.60 -23.52 17.55
CA LEU A 276 -18.80 -24.90 17.99
C LEU A 276 -18.36 -25.09 19.45
N LYS A 277 -17.19 -24.57 19.82
CA LYS A 277 -16.68 -24.65 21.20
C LYS A 277 -17.62 -23.98 22.21
N GLU A 278 -18.16 -22.81 21.86
CA GLU A 278 -19.12 -22.13 22.74
C GLU A 278 -20.43 -22.88 22.88
N LEU A 279 -21.01 -23.35 21.77
CA LEU A 279 -22.25 -24.13 21.79
C LEU A 279 -22.08 -25.42 22.59
N GLU A 280 -20.94 -26.10 22.45
CA GLU A 280 -20.64 -27.30 23.23
C GLU A 280 -20.45 -27.02 24.73
N GLY A 281 -19.97 -25.83 25.08
CA GLY A 281 -19.77 -25.37 26.45
C GLY A 281 -21.05 -24.96 27.18
N ILE A 282 -22.19 -24.88 26.49
CA ILE A 282 -23.48 -24.55 27.11
C ILE A 282 -23.92 -25.67 28.07
N PRO A 283 -24.19 -25.36 29.36
CA PRO A 283 -24.67 -26.34 30.33
C PRO A 283 -26.03 -26.94 29.94
N LYS A 284 -26.34 -28.11 30.50
CA LYS A 284 -27.69 -28.68 30.40
C LYS A 284 -28.70 -27.77 31.10
N ASP A 285 -29.98 -27.88 30.72
CA ASP A 285 -31.08 -27.12 31.31
C ASP A 285 -30.89 -25.59 31.17
N THR A 286 -30.53 -25.16 29.95
CA THR A 286 -30.26 -23.76 29.60
C THR A 286 -31.31 -23.23 28.62
N TYR A 287 -31.74 -21.98 28.82
CA TYR A 287 -32.46 -21.20 27.81
C TYR A 287 -31.47 -20.33 27.04
N LEU A 288 -31.21 -20.69 25.78
CA LEU A 288 -30.30 -20.00 24.86
C LEU A 288 -31.08 -19.01 23.98
N GLU A 289 -30.79 -17.73 24.12
CA GLU A 289 -31.23 -16.69 23.20
C GLU A 289 -30.16 -16.44 22.14
N LEU A 290 -30.40 -16.89 20.90
CA LEU A 290 -29.51 -16.70 19.76
C LEU A 290 -29.98 -15.50 18.92
N ASP A 291 -29.26 -14.39 19.03
CA ASP A 291 -29.56 -13.12 18.36
C ASP A 291 -28.70 -12.97 17.10
N VAL A 292 -29.36 -12.99 15.93
CA VAL A 292 -28.73 -12.89 14.60
C VAL A 292 -29.18 -11.65 13.84
N ARG A 293 -29.83 -10.69 14.51
CA ARG A 293 -30.37 -9.48 13.85
C ARG A 293 -29.31 -8.63 13.17
N ASN A 294 -28.10 -8.61 13.73
CA ASN A 294 -26.99 -7.85 13.15
C ASN A 294 -26.22 -8.63 12.08
N THR A 295 -26.52 -9.92 11.86
CA THR A 295 -25.75 -10.81 10.98
C THR A 295 -26.18 -10.65 9.53
N ARG A 296 -25.32 -10.02 8.71
CA ARG A 296 -25.50 -9.88 7.26
C ARG A 296 -25.04 -11.12 6.50
N TYR A 297 -23.89 -11.66 6.87
CA TYR A 297 -23.34 -12.85 6.23
C TYR A 297 -23.19 -13.98 7.25
N LEU A 298 -23.80 -15.13 6.94
CA LEU A 298 -23.68 -16.35 7.71
C LEU A 298 -23.29 -17.45 6.72
N ASP A 299 -22.10 -18.02 6.92
CA ASP A 299 -21.58 -19.12 6.11
C ASP A 299 -22.40 -20.39 6.33
N ASN A 300 -22.55 -21.21 5.29
CA ASN A 300 -23.29 -22.46 5.33
C ASN A 300 -22.71 -23.43 6.35
N ASP A 301 -21.39 -23.44 6.52
CA ASP A 301 -20.70 -24.23 7.53
C ASP A 301 -21.14 -23.89 8.96
N ILE A 302 -21.53 -22.64 9.21
CA ILE A 302 -22.05 -22.21 10.52
C ILE A 302 -23.51 -22.60 10.68
N VAL A 303 -24.30 -22.49 9.61
CA VAL A 303 -25.69 -22.96 9.61
C VAL A 303 -25.75 -24.46 9.92
N GLU A 304 -24.84 -25.25 9.35
CA GLU A 304 -24.73 -26.69 9.62
C GLU A 304 -24.40 -26.97 11.10
N ILE A 305 -23.48 -26.21 11.71
CA ILE A 305 -23.19 -26.35 13.15
C ILE A 305 -24.42 -26.04 14.01
N LEU A 306 -25.17 -24.99 13.66
CA LEU A 306 -26.39 -24.63 14.39
C LEU A 306 -27.46 -25.73 14.24
N GLU A 307 -27.57 -26.31 13.05
CA GLU A 307 -28.43 -27.47 12.77
C GLU A 307 -28.05 -28.65 13.68
N ASP A 308 -26.79 -29.07 13.66
CA ASP A 308 -26.27 -30.15 14.49
C ASP A 308 -26.46 -29.88 15.99
N PHE A 309 -26.23 -28.63 16.40
CA PHE A 309 -26.46 -28.20 17.77
C PHE A 309 -27.93 -28.28 18.16
N SER A 310 -28.88 -27.99 17.27
CA SER A 310 -30.32 -28.09 17.54
C SER A 310 -30.74 -29.51 17.95
N PHE A 311 -30.11 -30.54 17.36
CA PHE A 311 -30.34 -31.93 17.73
C PHE A 311 -29.76 -32.24 19.11
N LYS A 312 -28.50 -31.84 19.36
CA LYS A 312 -27.83 -32.01 20.67
C LYS A 312 -28.52 -31.23 21.80
N ALA A 313 -29.10 -30.08 21.48
CA ALA A 313 -29.82 -29.24 22.43
C ALA A 313 -31.03 -29.96 23.03
N LYS A 314 -31.77 -30.72 22.21
CA LYS A 314 -32.92 -31.53 22.69
C LYS A 314 -32.49 -32.57 23.72
N GLU A 315 -31.36 -33.24 23.50
CA GLU A 315 -30.82 -34.23 24.45
C GLU A 315 -30.31 -33.60 25.75
N ARG A 316 -29.86 -32.34 25.68
CA ARG A 316 -29.33 -31.56 26.82
C ARG A 316 -30.39 -30.71 27.53
N ASN A 317 -31.65 -30.81 27.11
CA ASN A 317 -32.74 -29.97 27.59
C ASN A 317 -32.43 -28.46 27.47
N ILE A 318 -31.85 -28.06 26.34
CA ILE A 318 -31.55 -26.68 26.01
C ILE A 318 -32.66 -26.15 25.10
N GLU A 319 -33.36 -25.11 25.54
CA GLU A 319 -34.35 -24.40 24.73
C GLU A 319 -33.66 -23.28 23.95
N ILE A 320 -33.92 -23.18 22.65
CA ILE A 320 -33.29 -22.20 21.77
C ILE A 320 -34.32 -21.20 21.27
N LYS A 321 -34.14 -19.92 21.60
CA LYS A 321 -34.86 -18.80 21.00
C LYS A 321 -34.01 -18.13 19.93
N LEU A 322 -34.37 -18.30 18.67
CA LEU A 322 -33.75 -17.62 17.55
C LEU A 322 -34.42 -16.26 17.31
N ILE A 323 -33.64 -15.17 17.37
CA ILE A 323 -34.09 -13.81 17.07
C ILE A 323 -33.41 -13.35 15.80
N SER A 324 -34.18 -13.16 14.73
CA SER A 324 -33.71 -12.56 13.47
C SER A 324 -34.55 -11.34 13.10
N GLU A 325 -34.15 -10.57 12.08
CA GLU A 325 -34.98 -9.49 11.53
C GLU A 325 -36.31 -9.99 10.95
N LYS A 326 -36.35 -11.24 10.47
CA LYS A 326 -37.54 -11.81 9.78
C LYS A 326 -38.58 -12.34 10.77
N ALA A 327 -38.11 -13.01 11.82
CA ALA A 327 -38.95 -13.72 12.76
C ALA A 327 -38.19 -14.05 14.05
N ILE A 328 -38.97 -14.19 15.13
CA ILE A 328 -38.55 -14.81 16.39
C ILE A 328 -39.14 -16.22 16.41
N VAL A 329 -38.29 -17.23 16.55
CA VAL A 329 -38.68 -18.64 16.53
C VAL A 329 -38.15 -19.34 17.78
N GLU A 330 -39.04 -19.99 18.52
CA GLU A 330 -38.68 -20.88 19.62
C GLU A 330 -38.46 -22.29 19.07
N ASN A 331 -37.33 -22.91 19.42
CA ASN A 331 -36.91 -24.25 19.01
C ASN A 331 -37.11 -24.52 17.50
N PRO A 332 -36.39 -23.78 16.62
CA PRO A 332 -36.55 -23.93 15.18
C PRO A 332 -36.36 -25.39 14.75
N GLU A 333 -37.26 -25.90 13.88
CA GLU A 333 -37.17 -27.28 13.39
C GLU A 333 -35.90 -27.53 12.56
N SER A 334 -35.42 -26.49 11.87
CA SER A 334 -34.20 -26.52 11.07
C SER A 334 -33.67 -25.11 10.83
N PHE A 335 -32.44 -24.86 11.26
CA PHE A 335 -31.67 -23.67 10.92
C PHE A 335 -31.36 -23.61 9.41
N ILE A 336 -31.11 -24.75 8.77
CA ILE A 336 -30.92 -24.82 7.32
C ILE A 336 -32.16 -24.28 6.60
N LYS A 337 -33.36 -24.75 6.91
CA LYS A 337 -34.60 -24.24 6.29
C LYS A 337 -34.82 -22.75 6.58
N PHE A 338 -34.51 -22.32 7.80
CA PHE A 338 -34.65 -20.93 8.22
C PHE A 338 -33.74 -19.97 7.43
N PHE A 339 -32.48 -20.37 7.19
CA PHE A 339 -31.49 -19.54 6.52
C PHE A 339 -31.40 -19.78 4.98
N ASN A 340 -31.87 -20.91 4.45
CA ASN A 340 -31.83 -21.26 3.01
C ASN A 340 -32.82 -20.48 2.12
N LEU A 341 -33.60 -19.54 2.66
CA LEU A 341 -34.40 -18.60 1.87
C LEU A 341 -33.59 -17.34 1.49
N ARG A 342 -32.35 -17.52 1.01
CA ARG A 342 -31.67 -16.50 0.21
C ARG A 342 -31.94 -16.81 -1.26
N PRO A 343 -32.74 -16.02 -2.01
CA PRO A 343 -32.46 -15.93 -3.44
C PRO A 343 -31.01 -15.44 -3.54
N LYS A 344 -30.20 -16.14 -4.34
CA LYS A 344 -28.94 -15.57 -4.82
C LYS A 344 -29.30 -14.23 -5.46
N SER A 345 -29.08 -13.11 -4.77
CA SER A 345 -29.27 -11.81 -5.40
C SER A 345 -28.22 -11.71 -6.51
N ALA A 346 -28.71 -11.37 -7.70
CA ALA A 346 -27.93 -11.13 -8.92
C ALA A 346 -26.88 -10.03 -8.73
#